data_AF-A0A0Q8AQS2-F1
#
_entry.id   AF-A0A0Q8AQS2-F1
#
_cell.length_a   1.000
_cell.length_b   1.000
_cell.length_c   1.000
_cell.angle_alpha   90.00
_cell.angle_beta   90.00
_cell.angle_gamma   90.00
#
_symmetry.space_group_name_H-M   'P 1'
#
loop_
_entity.id
_entity.type
_entity.pdbx_description
1 polymer ?
#
loop_
_entity_poly.entity_id
_entity_poly.type
_entity_poly.pdbx_seq_one_letter_code
_entity_poly.pdbx_strand_id
1 'polypeptide(L)'
;MTLSTDSTSPILQVEHLSMKFGGLVAIGDLSFDARRGEITALIGPNGAGKTTVFNCITGFYKPTEGMIRFTGKAGGEFLLERMPDFQITAKAKVARTFQNIRLFSGMTVLENLLVAQHNKLMKASGYTILGLLGIGGYRQASAESVEKAKYWLEKAELVDRADDPAGDLPYGAQRRLEIARAMCTDPELLCLDEPAAGLNPKESLALNSLLNDIKTNTGTSILLIEHDMSVVMEISDHIVVLEYGRKISDGDPTSVRTDPRVIAAYLGVDDEEVEDVLTQVGDENVIEELDTGPDADHGPSASASMLAGPVSDTVVHGNGERVTVEKGASKAAQVKPAAKTKTVVTPKAAAAKVAQAKPVAVKAAPVTQPKASAVKAPVAKEAAPATKAKPVQATVKPAAAKPATVKTVAAKAAPKPAPKAEAPKAKVGKPAATAVKKPVAKAAAKPAASPAAKVISNRLAAPRGGRPDDLLAINGIGPVNLRKLNEHGIFHFDQIAAWKKADIQAAEAYLAFDGRIAREDWVGQAKALSKKAASDAAAKRGGRK
;
A
#
# COMPACT_ATOMS: atom_id res chain seq x y z
N MET A 1 -21.76 34.21 11.12
CA MET A 1 -22.35 32.91 11.49
C MET A 1 -21.21 31.96 11.81
N THR A 2 -21.02 31.64 13.09
CA THR A 2 -20.15 30.54 13.52
C THR A 2 -20.94 29.24 13.39
N LEU A 3 -20.73 28.51 12.29
CA LEU A 3 -21.16 27.13 12.21
C LEU A 3 -20.32 26.34 13.23
N SER A 4 -20.99 25.81 14.25
CA SER A 4 -20.40 24.76 15.09
C SER A 4 -20.15 23.57 14.18
N THR A 5 -18.89 23.27 13.86
CA THR A 5 -18.54 22.01 13.21
C THR A 5 -18.76 20.91 14.23
N ASP A 6 -19.94 20.30 14.18
CA ASP A 6 -20.26 19.16 15.02
C ASP A 6 -19.30 18.02 14.68
N SER A 7 -18.61 17.47 15.68
CA SER A 7 -17.55 16.46 15.49
C SER A 7 -18.11 15.13 14.98
N THR A 8 -19.43 14.96 15.02
CA THR A 8 -20.20 13.84 14.49
C THR A 8 -20.44 13.90 12.98
N SER A 9 -20.31 15.08 12.37
CA SER A 9 -20.69 15.27 10.95
C SER A 9 -19.70 14.56 10.00
N PRO A 10 -20.18 13.80 9.00
CA PRO A 10 -19.31 13.13 8.06
C PRO A 10 -18.49 14.14 7.23
N ILE A 11 -17.21 13.82 7.01
CA ILE A 11 -16.34 14.56 6.09
C ILE A 11 -16.45 14.00 4.67
N LEU A 12 -16.71 12.70 4.55
CA LEU A 12 -16.90 11.96 3.31
C LEU A 12 -18.14 11.08 3.48
N GLN A 13 -19.04 11.13 2.50
CA GLN A 13 -20.19 10.24 2.39
C GLN A 13 -20.11 9.52 1.06
N VAL A 14 -20.23 8.20 1.10
CA VAL A 14 -20.28 7.33 -0.08
C VAL A 14 -21.70 6.77 -0.13
N GLU A 15 -22.41 7.06 -1.21
CA GLU A 15 -23.83 6.72 -1.39
C GLU A 15 -23.98 5.83 -2.65
N HIS A 16 -24.45 4.59 -2.47
CA HIS A 16 -24.79 3.64 -3.55
C HIS A 16 -23.68 3.41 -4.59
N LEU A 17 -22.42 3.45 -4.14
CA LEU A 17 -21.26 3.39 -5.01
C LEU A 17 -21.20 2.04 -5.71
N SER A 18 -21.22 2.04 -7.04
CA SER A 18 -21.04 0.83 -7.85
C SER A 18 -19.96 1.03 -8.91
N MET A 19 -19.12 0.01 -9.11
CA MET A 19 -18.02 0.05 -10.07
C MET A 19 -17.95 -1.25 -10.88
N LYS A 20 -18.14 -1.14 -12.19
CA LYS A 20 -18.18 -2.27 -13.14
C LYS A 20 -16.98 -2.20 -14.09
N PHE A 21 -16.23 -3.28 -14.24
CA PHE A 21 -15.14 -3.44 -15.20
C PHE A 21 -15.53 -4.46 -16.27
N GLY A 22 -16.10 -3.97 -17.38
CA GLY A 22 -16.72 -4.84 -18.38
C GLY A 22 -17.90 -5.60 -17.76
N GLY A 23 -17.84 -6.93 -17.77
CA GLY A 23 -18.84 -7.80 -17.13
C GLY A 23 -18.64 -8.06 -15.63
N LEU A 24 -17.54 -7.60 -15.02
CA LEU A 24 -17.26 -7.82 -13.59
C LEU A 24 -17.77 -6.64 -12.77
N VAL A 25 -18.68 -6.90 -11.82
CA VAL A 25 -19.00 -5.95 -10.74
C VAL A 25 -17.90 -6.05 -9.69
N ALA A 26 -17.13 -4.99 -9.49
CA ALA A 26 -16.04 -4.94 -8.51
C ALA A 26 -16.43 -4.22 -7.21
N ILE A 27 -17.44 -3.34 -7.28
CA ILE A 27 -18.20 -2.80 -6.15
C ILE A 27 -19.66 -2.81 -6.56
N GLY A 28 -20.54 -3.31 -5.71
CA GLY A 28 -21.99 -3.32 -5.93
C GLY A 28 -22.71 -2.71 -4.73
N ASP A 29 -23.27 -1.53 -4.94
CA ASP A 29 -24.11 -0.79 -3.99
C ASP A 29 -23.48 -0.57 -2.59
N LEU A 30 -22.28 0.03 -2.57
CA LEU A 30 -21.57 0.34 -1.33
C LEU A 30 -21.96 1.73 -0.80
N SER A 31 -22.46 1.77 0.44
CA SER A 31 -22.70 3.01 1.19
C SER A 31 -21.99 3.00 2.55
N PHE A 32 -21.22 4.05 2.86
CA PHE A 32 -20.59 4.28 4.17
C PHE A 32 -20.16 5.74 4.36
N ASP A 33 -19.98 6.15 5.61
CA ASP A 33 -19.49 7.48 5.99
C ASP A 33 -18.10 7.40 6.63
N ALA A 34 -17.27 8.43 6.42
CA ALA A 34 -16.09 8.70 7.23
C ALA A 34 -16.26 10.04 7.96
N ARG A 35 -15.92 10.09 9.25
CA ARG A 35 -16.19 11.24 10.13
C ARG A 35 -15.02 12.21 10.24
N ARG A 36 -15.31 13.42 10.74
CA ARG A 36 -14.31 14.49 10.86
C ARG A 36 -13.41 14.30 12.08
N GLY A 37 -12.09 14.20 11.86
CA GLY A 37 -11.10 14.02 12.93
C GLY A 37 -10.99 12.58 13.43
N GLU A 38 -11.61 11.62 12.75
CA GLU A 38 -11.51 10.18 13.01
C GLU A 38 -10.59 9.49 11.99
N ILE A 39 -10.13 8.29 12.36
CA ILE A 39 -9.46 7.33 11.50
C ILE A 39 -10.48 6.25 11.13
N THR A 40 -10.90 6.25 9.87
CA THR A 40 -11.76 5.21 9.29
C THR A 40 -10.92 4.21 8.53
N ALA A 41 -11.00 2.93 8.90
CA ALA A 41 -10.35 1.83 8.19
C ALA A 41 -11.31 1.12 7.24
N LEU A 42 -10.84 0.81 6.03
CA LEU A 42 -11.52 0.03 5.02
C LEU A 42 -10.81 -1.32 4.89
N ILE A 43 -11.42 -2.37 5.44
CA ILE A 43 -10.81 -3.71 5.56
C ILE A 43 -11.62 -4.79 4.81
N GLY A 44 -11.18 -6.05 4.87
CA GLY A 44 -11.78 -7.18 4.16
C GLY A 44 -10.75 -8.06 3.44
N PRO A 45 -11.14 -9.22 2.90
CA PRO A 45 -10.25 -10.14 2.17
C PRO A 45 -9.65 -9.55 0.88
N ASN A 46 -8.73 -10.30 0.28
CA ASN A 46 -8.12 -9.95 -1.00
C ASN A 46 -9.16 -10.04 -2.13
N GLY A 47 -9.26 -9.00 -2.96
CA GLY A 47 -10.27 -8.93 -4.02
C GLY A 47 -11.62 -8.33 -3.58
N ALA A 48 -11.84 -8.05 -2.29
CA ALA A 48 -13.08 -7.46 -1.76
C ALA A 48 -13.43 -6.04 -2.27
N GLY A 49 -12.60 -5.43 -3.13
CA GLY A 49 -12.88 -4.14 -3.76
C GLY A 49 -12.29 -2.90 -3.07
N LYS A 50 -11.68 -3.03 -1.88
CA LYS A 50 -11.09 -1.92 -1.09
C LYS A 50 -10.37 -0.84 -1.94
N THR A 51 -9.36 -1.25 -2.71
CA THR A 51 -8.57 -0.35 -3.57
C THR A 51 -9.40 0.29 -4.70
N THR A 52 -10.47 -0.37 -5.16
CA THR A 52 -11.41 0.17 -6.16
C THR A 52 -12.21 1.34 -5.57
N VAL A 53 -12.78 1.19 -4.37
CA VAL A 53 -13.49 2.27 -3.64
C VAL A 53 -12.58 3.48 -3.49
N PHE A 54 -11.35 3.24 -3.05
CA PHE A 54 -10.34 4.24 -2.78
C PHE A 54 -9.86 4.95 -4.06
N ASN A 55 -9.76 4.23 -5.17
CA ASN A 55 -9.52 4.81 -6.49
C ASN A 55 -10.69 5.68 -6.98
N CYS A 56 -11.95 5.34 -6.63
CA CYS A 56 -13.10 6.20 -6.91
C CYS A 56 -13.08 7.49 -6.07
N ILE A 57 -12.86 7.38 -4.75
CA ILE A 57 -12.76 8.53 -3.83
C ILE A 57 -11.65 9.51 -4.26
N THR A 58 -10.54 8.98 -4.76
CA THR A 58 -9.37 9.79 -5.16
C THR A 58 -9.37 10.18 -6.65
N GLY A 59 -10.49 9.94 -7.36
CA GLY A 59 -10.70 10.36 -8.75
C GLY A 59 -9.87 9.63 -9.82
N PHE A 60 -9.20 8.54 -9.44
CA PHE A 60 -8.44 7.69 -10.38
C PHE A 60 -9.38 6.81 -11.21
N TYR A 61 -10.47 6.34 -10.60
CA TYR A 61 -11.59 5.74 -11.30
C TYR A 61 -12.82 6.63 -11.15
N LYS A 62 -13.70 6.59 -12.16
CA LYS A 62 -15.05 7.12 -12.02
C LYS A 62 -15.98 5.93 -11.76
N PRO A 63 -16.79 5.95 -10.68
CA PRO A 63 -17.79 4.93 -10.47
C PRO A 63 -18.79 4.90 -11.62
N THR A 64 -19.44 3.76 -11.79
CA THR A 64 -20.49 3.56 -12.80
C THR A 64 -21.80 4.19 -12.33
N GLU A 65 -22.15 3.98 -11.06
CA GLU A 65 -23.33 4.53 -10.36
C GLU A 65 -22.93 4.96 -8.93
N GLY A 66 -23.77 5.76 -8.28
CA GLY A 66 -23.55 6.29 -6.92
C GLY A 66 -22.95 7.69 -6.85
N MET A 67 -22.74 8.19 -5.64
CA MET A 67 -22.24 9.53 -5.34
C MET A 67 -21.14 9.49 -4.28
N ILE A 68 -20.16 10.40 -4.38
CA ILE A 68 -19.11 10.56 -3.37
C ILE A 68 -19.07 12.03 -2.94
N ARG A 69 -19.80 12.35 -1.86
CA ARG A 69 -19.87 13.71 -1.32
C ARG A 69 -18.72 13.93 -0.34
N PHE A 70 -18.04 15.07 -0.48
CA PHE A 70 -17.01 15.51 0.45
C PHE A 70 -17.32 16.92 0.95
N THR A 71 -17.27 17.12 2.27
CA THR A 71 -17.63 18.38 2.92
C THR A 71 -16.38 19.01 3.54
N GLY A 72 -15.89 20.10 2.96
CA GLY A 72 -14.71 20.82 3.47
C GLY A 72 -14.99 21.66 4.72
N LYS A 73 -13.96 21.96 5.53
CA LYS A 73 -14.01 22.80 6.75
C LYS A 73 -14.57 24.20 6.48
N ALA A 74 -14.45 24.69 5.25
CA ALA A 74 -15.02 25.97 4.80
C ALA A 74 -16.52 25.90 4.42
N GLY A 75 -17.19 24.75 4.60
CA GLY A 75 -18.59 24.53 4.21
C GLY A 75 -18.80 24.32 2.70
N GLY A 76 -17.73 24.08 1.94
CA GLY A 76 -17.82 23.74 0.52
C GLY A 76 -18.07 22.25 0.33
N GLU A 77 -19.14 21.89 -0.37
CA GLU A 77 -19.40 20.52 -0.83
C GLU A 77 -18.74 20.24 -2.18
N PHE A 78 -18.19 19.04 -2.32
CA PHE A 78 -17.55 18.55 -3.52
C PHE A 78 -18.08 17.16 -3.87
N LEU A 79 -18.47 16.96 -5.13
CA LEU A 79 -18.83 15.64 -5.67
C LEU A 79 -17.59 15.04 -6.32
N LEU A 80 -16.88 14.19 -5.58
CA LEU A 80 -15.54 13.71 -5.96
C LEU A 80 -15.59 12.88 -7.25
N GLU A 81 -16.68 12.16 -7.51
CA GLU A 81 -16.85 11.34 -8.71
C GLU A 81 -16.88 12.16 -10.01
N ARG A 82 -17.16 13.47 -9.91
CA ARG A 82 -17.22 14.43 -11.03
C ARG A 82 -15.91 15.19 -11.22
N MET A 83 -14.97 15.08 -10.29
CA MET A 83 -13.73 15.85 -10.29
C MET A 83 -12.56 15.03 -10.87
N PRO A 84 -11.67 15.64 -11.67
CA PRO A 84 -10.37 15.05 -11.97
C PRO A 84 -9.52 14.94 -10.69
N ASP A 85 -8.73 13.87 -10.58
CA ASP A 85 -7.79 13.58 -9.50
C ASP A 85 -6.99 14.80 -9.01
N PHE A 86 -6.35 15.54 -9.92
CA PHE A 86 -5.53 16.70 -9.58
C PHE A 86 -6.35 17.88 -8.99
N GLN A 87 -7.66 17.94 -9.29
CA GLN A 87 -8.56 18.95 -8.72
C GLN A 87 -9.06 18.55 -7.34
N ILE A 88 -9.18 17.25 -7.04
CA ILE A 88 -9.58 16.75 -5.73
C ILE A 88 -8.58 17.22 -4.67
N THR A 89 -7.28 16.94 -4.84
CA THR A 89 -6.24 17.41 -3.92
C THR A 89 -6.13 18.93 -3.87
N ALA A 90 -6.28 19.61 -5.01
CA ALA A 90 -6.09 21.07 -5.09
C ALA A 90 -7.27 21.89 -4.53
N LYS A 91 -8.51 21.38 -4.59
CA LYS A 91 -9.73 22.10 -4.19
C LYS A 91 -10.41 21.45 -2.97
N ALA A 92 -10.72 20.16 -3.05
CA ALA A 92 -11.41 19.42 -1.99
C ALA A 92 -10.47 19.01 -0.84
N LYS A 93 -9.14 19.17 -1.01
CA LYS A 93 -8.14 18.88 0.03
C LYS A 93 -8.10 17.42 0.50
N VAL A 94 -8.47 16.49 -0.36
CA VAL A 94 -8.23 15.06 -0.14
C VAL A 94 -6.84 14.72 -0.72
N ALA A 95 -5.91 14.29 0.13
CA ALA A 95 -4.57 13.84 -0.30
C ALA A 95 -4.48 12.31 -0.27
N ARG A 96 -3.67 11.73 -1.16
CA ARG A 96 -3.48 10.28 -1.28
C ARG A 96 -2.00 9.91 -1.22
N THR A 97 -1.67 8.83 -0.49
CA THR A 97 -0.42 8.07 -0.68
C THR A 97 -0.67 6.82 -1.52
N PHE A 98 0.39 6.21 -2.04
CA PHE A 98 0.30 5.00 -2.86
C PHE A 98 0.98 3.82 -2.16
N GLN A 99 0.44 2.61 -2.37
CA GLN A 99 1.01 1.37 -1.86
C GLN A 99 2.52 1.26 -2.17
N ASN A 100 2.94 1.64 -3.38
CA ASN A 100 4.36 1.85 -3.71
C ASN A 100 4.77 3.30 -3.44
N ILE A 101 5.77 3.49 -2.59
CA ILE A 101 6.32 4.81 -2.21
C ILE A 101 6.74 5.61 -3.47
N ARG A 102 6.25 6.84 -3.61
CA ARG A 102 6.55 7.73 -4.76
C ARG A 102 7.37 8.95 -4.37
N LEU A 103 8.49 8.77 -3.68
CA LEU A 103 9.42 9.86 -3.34
C LEU A 103 10.31 10.24 -4.53
N PHE A 104 10.79 11.49 -4.55
CA PHE A 104 11.86 11.92 -5.45
C PHE A 104 13.20 11.49 -4.83
N SER A 105 13.63 10.27 -5.14
CA SER A 105 14.75 9.59 -4.47
C SER A 105 16.09 10.33 -4.52
N GLY A 106 16.37 11.04 -5.62
CA GLY A 106 17.58 11.85 -5.80
C GLY A 106 17.48 13.29 -5.29
N MET A 107 16.34 13.70 -4.71
CA MET A 107 16.17 14.97 -4.01
C MET A 107 16.30 14.74 -2.51
N THR A 108 16.63 15.79 -1.75
CA THR A 108 16.76 15.63 -0.30
C THR A 108 15.42 15.36 0.38
N VAL A 109 15.49 14.87 1.62
CA VAL A 109 14.35 14.70 2.53
C VAL A 109 13.55 16.00 2.69
N LEU A 110 14.23 17.13 2.89
CA LEU A 110 13.60 18.46 2.98
C LEU A 110 13.00 18.92 1.63
N GLU A 111 13.73 18.75 0.54
CA GLU A 111 13.26 19.13 -0.79
C GLU A 111 11.97 18.41 -1.20
N ASN A 112 11.83 17.13 -0.84
CA ASN A 112 10.61 16.35 -1.08
C ASN A 112 9.36 17.02 -0.48
N LEU A 113 9.47 17.63 0.71
CA LEU A 113 8.37 18.35 1.38
C LEU A 113 8.12 19.75 0.80
N LEU A 114 9.17 20.41 0.30
CA LEU A 114 9.04 21.69 -0.40
C LEU A 114 8.33 21.54 -1.76
N VAL A 115 8.55 20.43 -2.48
CA VAL A 115 7.86 20.13 -3.75
C VAL A 115 6.34 20.04 -3.58
N ALA A 116 5.85 19.46 -2.47
CA ALA A 116 4.41 19.41 -2.18
C ALA A 116 3.76 20.82 -2.08
N GLN A 117 4.56 21.84 -1.78
CA GLN A 117 4.11 23.23 -1.62
C GLN A 117 4.30 24.07 -2.89
N HIS A 118 4.79 23.47 -3.99
CA HIS A 118 5.08 24.15 -5.26
C HIS A 118 3.92 25.03 -5.76
N ASN A 119 2.68 24.55 -5.70
CA ASN A 119 1.51 25.31 -6.16
C ASN A 119 1.23 26.58 -5.32
N LYS A 120 1.55 26.58 -4.01
CA LYS A 120 1.47 27.79 -3.16
C LYS A 120 2.57 28.77 -3.55
N LEU A 121 3.81 28.26 -3.71
CA LEU A 121 4.99 29.04 -4.05
C LEU A 121 4.91 29.68 -5.45
N MET A 122 4.39 28.97 -6.45
CA MET A 122 4.18 29.48 -7.81
C MET A 122 3.14 30.61 -7.85
N LYS A 123 2.06 30.52 -7.07
CA LYS A 123 1.11 31.63 -6.94
C LYS A 123 1.75 32.83 -6.24
N ALA A 124 2.49 32.60 -5.16
CA ALA A 124 3.17 33.65 -4.40
C ALA A 124 4.31 34.37 -5.19
N SER A 125 4.92 33.69 -6.16
CA SER A 125 5.92 34.26 -7.07
C SER A 125 5.35 34.87 -8.35
N GLY A 126 4.02 34.90 -8.51
CA GLY A 126 3.37 35.37 -9.74
C GLY A 126 3.79 34.55 -10.96
N TYR A 127 3.80 33.22 -10.82
CA TYR A 127 4.37 32.27 -11.78
C TYR A 127 5.81 32.64 -12.14
N THR A 128 6.66 32.76 -11.11
CA THR A 128 8.09 33.10 -11.19
C THR A 128 8.40 34.56 -11.57
N ILE A 129 7.54 35.26 -12.33
CA ILE A 129 7.80 36.62 -12.84
C ILE A 129 8.01 37.63 -11.70
N LEU A 130 7.10 37.66 -10.71
CA LEU A 130 7.23 38.59 -9.58
C LEU A 130 8.38 38.18 -8.66
N GLY A 131 8.60 36.87 -8.48
CA GLY A 131 9.72 36.32 -7.72
C GLY A 131 11.10 36.74 -8.27
N LEU A 132 11.29 36.71 -9.60
CA LEU A 132 12.52 37.15 -10.26
C LEU A 132 12.78 38.65 -10.09
N LEU A 133 11.73 39.47 -10.05
CA LEU A 133 11.82 40.91 -9.83
C LEU A 133 11.97 41.28 -8.34
N GLY A 134 11.91 40.31 -7.43
CA GLY A 134 11.91 40.55 -5.98
C GLY A 134 10.62 41.20 -5.46
N ILE A 135 9.53 41.15 -6.24
CA ILE A 135 8.25 41.79 -5.96
C ILE A 135 7.28 40.76 -5.36
N GLY A 136 6.51 41.16 -4.36
CA GLY A 136 5.42 40.36 -3.79
C GLY A 136 5.83 39.37 -2.69
N GLY A 137 4.92 38.46 -2.37
CA GLY A 137 4.95 37.63 -1.15
C GLY A 137 5.89 36.41 -1.17
N TYR A 138 6.62 36.16 -2.27
CA TYR A 138 7.40 34.92 -2.43
C TYR A 138 8.40 34.65 -1.31
N ARG A 139 9.14 35.66 -0.83
CA ARG A 139 10.13 35.47 0.25
C ARG A 139 9.48 35.02 1.56
N GLN A 140 8.31 35.56 1.88
CA GLN A 140 7.53 35.14 3.04
C GLN A 140 6.95 33.74 2.84
N ALA A 141 6.31 33.48 1.70
CA ALA A 141 5.75 32.16 1.39
C ALA A 141 6.81 31.04 1.37
N SER A 142 8.03 31.35 0.92
CA SER A 142 9.18 30.44 0.96
C SER A 142 9.63 30.12 2.39
N ALA A 143 9.74 31.15 3.25
CA ALA A 143 10.03 30.95 4.67
C ALA A 143 8.93 30.12 5.37
N GLU A 144 7.65 30.45 5.17
CA GLU A 144 6.52 29.66 5.68
C GLU A 144 6.56 28.20 5.20
N SER A 145 6.97 27.95 3.95
CA SER A 145 7.07 26.60 3.40
C SER A 145 8.22 25.80 4.00
N VAL A 146 9.35 26.44 4.31
CA VAL A 146 10.47 25.82 5.04
C VAL A 146 10.06 25.50 6.49
N GLU A 147 9.41 26.42 7.20
CA GLU A 147 8.96 26.16 8.57
C GLU A 147 7.89 25.05 8.62
N LYS A 148 6.95 25.01 7.66
CA LYS A 148 6.01 23.87 7.54
C LYS A 148 6.75 22.55 7.26
N ALA A 149 7.75 22.56 6.38
CA ALA A 149 8.50 21.36 6.08
C ALA A 149 9.26 20.86 7.32
N LYS A 150 9.92 21.75 8.07
CA LYS A 150 10.57 21.42 9.36
C LYS A 150 9.59 20.80 10.36
N TYR A 151 8.41 21.39 10.55
CA TYR A 151 7.37 20.83 11.42
C TYR A 151 7.03 19.39 11.05
N TRP A 152 6.83 19.10 9.75
CA TRP A 152 6.54 17.74 9.30
C TRP A 152 7.75 16.78 9.34
N LEU A 153 8.98 17.29 9.24
CA LEU A 153 10.19 16.49 9.50
C LEU A 153 10.36 16.16 10.99
N GLU A 154 9.98 17.09 11.89
CA GLU A 154 9.98 16.85 13.33
C GLU A 154 8.95 15.75 13.69
N LYS A 155 7.71 15.87 13.20
CA LYS A 155 6.68 14.85 13.37
C LYS A 155 7.06 13.49 12.76
N ALA A 156 7.78 13.48 11.65
CA ALA A 156 8.26 12.25 11.01
C ALA A 156 9.55 11.67 11.64
N GLU A 157 10.17 12.36 12.61
CA GLU A 157 11.50 12.05 13.18
C GLU A 157 12.64 12.00 12.13
N LEU A 158 12.65 12.94 11.19
CA LEU A 158 13.60 12.99 10.06
C LEU A 158 14.41 14.29 9.97
N VAL A 159 14.39 15.14 11.00
CA VAL A 159 15.14 16.41 11.03
C VAL A 159 16.65 16.19 10.83
N ASP A 160 17.24 15.21 11.53
CA ASP A 160 18.68 14.90 11.43
C ASP A 160 19.08 14.30 10.07
N ARG A 161 18.11 13.93 9.23
CA ARG A 161 18.29 13.36 7.88
C ARG A 161 17.86 14.34 6.78
N ALA A 162 17.54 15.60 7.11
CA ALA A 162 16.86 16.55 6.22
C ALA A 162 17.59 16.83 4.89
N ASP A 163 18.93 16.81 4.90
CA ASP A 163 19.78 17.10 3.73
C ASP A 163 20.18 15.84 2.94
N ASP A 164 19.84 14.64 3.42
CA ASP A 164 20.18 13.40 2.73
C ASP A 164 19.22 13.08 1.58
N PRO A 165 19.65 12.32 0.55
CA PRO A 165 18.76 11.83 -0.49
C PRO A 165 17.63 10.97 0.08
N ALA A 166 16.39 11.25 -0.32
CA ALA A 166 15.22 10.53 0.17
C ALA A 166 15.25 9.02 -0.16
N GLY A 167 16.00 8.62 -1.20
CA GLY A 167 16.23 7.21 -1.55
C GLY A 167 17.14 6.45 -0.60
N ASP A 168 17.98 7.14 0.18
CA ASP A 168 18.95 6.55 1.12
C ASP A 168 18.35 6.32 2.52
N LEU A 169 17.08 6.67 2.72
CA LEU A 169 16.33 6.38 3.94
C LEU A 169 15.91 4.90 4.00
N PRO A 170 15.87 4.28 5.19
CA PRO A 170 15.19 3.00 5.40
C PRO A 170 13.71 3.05 4.99
N TYR A 171 13.13 1.91 4.62
CA TYR A 171 11.77 1.82 4.07
C TYR A 171 10.69 2.45 4.98
N GLY A 172 10.69 2.19 6.30
CA GLY A 172 9.75 2.85 7.22
C GLY A 172 9.98 4.34 7.41
N ALA A 173 11.22 4.83 7.21
CA ALA A 173 11.50 6.26 7.17
C ALA A 173 10.99 6.89 5.87
N GLN A 174 11.15 6.23 4.72
CA GLN A 174 10.56 6.66 3.45
C GLN A 174 9.02 6.74 3.52
N ARG A 175 8.36 5.77 4.17
CA ARG A 175 6.89 5.79 4.33
C ARG A 175 6.41 6.98 5.16
N ARG A 176 7.05 7.25 6.31
CA ARG A 176 6.76 8.44 7.12
C ARG A 176 7.03 9.74 6.36
N LEU A 177 8.08 9.79 5.54
CA LEU A 177 8.38 10.93 4.68
C LEU A 177 7.31 11.18 3.61
N GLU A 178 6.77 10.12 3.02
CA GLU A 178 5.67 10.23 2.05
C GLU A 178 4.39 10.83 2.68
N ILE A 179 4.08 10.42 3.92
CA ILE A 179 2.97 10.98 4.71
C ILE A 179 3.24 12.46 5.06
N ALA A 180 4.43 12.78 5.59
CA ALA A 180 4.85 14.14 5.89
C ALA A 180 4.77 15.08 4.66
N ARG A 181 5.14 14.56 3.48
CA ARG A 181 4.99 15.26 2.20
C ARG A 181 3.52 15.49 1.82
N ALA A 182 2.65 14.50 2.00
CA ALA A 182 1.22 14.67 1.76
C ALA A 182 0.63 15.73 2.71
N MET A 183 1.00 15.72 3.99
CA MET A 183 0.54 16.69 4.97
C MET A 183 0.99 18.14 4.68
N CYS A 184 2.10 18.34 3.97
CA CYS A 184 2.52 19.67 3.52
C CYS A 184 1.51 20.36 2.57
N THR A 185 0.56 19.63 1.97
CA THR A 185 -0.49 20.20 1.10
C THR A 185 -1.69 20.77 1.87
N ASP A 186 -1.69 20.71 3.20
CA ASP A 186 -2.85 20.99 4.08
C ASP A 186 -4.09 20.18 3.67
N PRO A 187 -4.06 18.84 3.79
CA PRO A 187 -5.23 18.00 3.54
C PRO A 187 -6.23 18.07 4.68
N GLU A 188 -7.51 17.94 4.33
CA GLU A 188 -8.59 17.73 5.31
C GLU A 188 -8.92 16.24 5.50
N LEU A 189 -8.71 15.43 4.45
CA LEU A 189 -8.76 13.99 4.48
C LEU A 189 -7.47 13.42 3.88
N LEU A 190 -6.81 12.54 4.63
CA LEU A 190 -5.62 11.81 4.20
C LEU A 190 -6.00 10.36 3.89
N CYS A 191 -5.85 9.96 2.63
CA CYS A 191 -6.09 8.61 2.15
C CYS A 191 -4.79 7.81 2.13
N LEU A 192 -4.69 6.74 2.95
CA LEU A 192 -3.53 5.85 3.04
C LEU A 192 -3.83 4.42 2.52
N ASP A 193 -2.97 3.89 1.66
CA ASP A 193 -3.17 2.61 0.96
C ASP A 193 -2.10 1.60 1.44
N GLU A 194 -2.46 0.75 2.41
CA GLU A 194 -1.59 -0.20 3.14
C GLU A 194 -0.29 0.44 3.71
N PRO A 195 -0.39 1.50 4.54
CA PRO A 195 0.77 2.22 5.04
C PRO A 195 1.73 1.38 5.90
N ALA A 196 1.25 0.35 6.60
CA ALA A 196 2.08 -0.52 7.44
C ALA A 196 2.71 -1.71 6.69
N ALA A 197 2.32 -1.95 5.43
CA ALA A 197 2.78 -3.10 4.67
C ALA A 197 4.31 -3.14 4.47
N GLY A 198 4.94 -4.21 4.97
CA GLY A 198 6.39 -4.45 4.90
C GLY A 198 7.22 -3.75 5.97
N LEU A 199 6.59 -3.10 6.97
CA LEU A 199 7.28 -2.52 8.12
C LEU A 199 7.62 -3.58 9.18
N ASN A 200 8.70 -3.35 9.93
CA ASN A 200 8.93 -4.11 11.17
C ASN A 200 8.17 -3.49 12.36
N PRO A 201 7.95 -4.21 13.49
CA PRO A 201 7.12 -3.70 14.59
C PRO A 201 7.53 -2.33 15.15
N LYS A 202 8.83 -1.98 15.15
CA LYS A 202 9.27 -0.64 15.59
C LYS A 202 8.92 0.43 14.57
N GLU A 203 8.98 0.13 13.27
CA GLU A 203 8.55 1.04 12.21
C GLU A 203 7.03 1.22 12.20
N SER A 204 6.26 0.15 12.44
CA SER A 204 4.80 0.21 12.58
C SER A 204 4.37 1.09 13.77
N LEU A 205 5.00 0.95 14.94
CA LEU A 205 4.72 1.81 16.10
C LEU A 205 5.06 3.29 15.85
N ALA A 206 6.15 3.57 15.11
CA ALA A 206 6.51 4.93 14.72
C ALA A 206 5.52 5.53 13.70
N LEU A 207 4.99 4.70 12.80
CA LEU A 207 3.91 5.06 11.88
C LEU A 207 2.61 5.34 12.65
N ASN A 208 2.17 4.43 13.53
CA ASN A 208 0.94 4.58 14.32
C ASN A 208 0.97 5.85 15.19
N SER A 209 2.13 6.15 15.78
CA SER A 209 2.36 7.41 16.51
C SER A 209 2.14 8.65 15.63
N LEU A 210 2.68 8.64 14.39
CA LEU A 210 2.51 9.74 13.43
C LEU A 210 1.05 9.89 12.98
N LEU A 211 0.32 8.79 12.73
CA LEU A 211 -1.08 8.84 12.31
C LEU A 211 -1.99 9.38 13.43
N ASN A 212 -1.78 8.94 14.67
CA ASN A 212 -2.50 9.45 15.84
C ASN A 212 -2.17 10.92 16.13
N ASP A 213 -0.92 11.35 15.92
CA ASP A 213 -0.53 12.76 16.04
C ASP A 213 -1.22 13.63 14.97
N ILE A 214 -1.25 13.19 13.71
CA ILE A 214 -1.96 13.88 12.62
C ILE A 214 -3.43 14.07 12.97
N LYS A 215 -4.13 12.98 13.33
CA LYS A 215 -5.53 12.99 13.76
C LYS A 215 -5.75 14.03 14.88
N THR A 216 -5.02 13.87 15.98
CA THR A 216 -5.23 14.62 17.23
C THR A 216 -4.86 16.10 17.11
N ASN A 217 -3.71 16.41 16.49
CA ASN A 217 -3.12 17.74 16.53
C ASN A 217 -3.38 18.59 15.29
N THR A 218 -3.90 18.03 14.19
CA THR A 218 -4.27 18.79 12.99
C THR A 218 -5.76 18.78 12.65
N GLY A 219 -6.52 17.84 13.23
CA GLY A 219 -7.93 17.63 12.89
C GLY A 219 -8.11 17.26 11.41
N THR A 220 -7.15 16.53 10.84
CA THR A 220 -7.24 15.90 9.52
C THR A 220 -7.81 14.50 9.73
N SER A 221 -8.89 14.16 9.01
CA SER A 221 -9.42 12.80 8.99
C SER A 221 -8.48 11.88 8.23
N ILE A 222 -8.48 10.59 8.57
CA ILE A 222 -7.71 9.58 7.83
C ILE A 222 -8.67 8.50 7.34
N LEU A 223 -8.61 8.19 6.06
CA LEU A 223 -9.21 6.99 5.49
C LEU A 223 -8.07 6.05 5.10
N LEU A 224 -7.97 4.88 5.72
CA LEU A 224 -6.90 3.92 5.43
C LEU A 224 -7.44 2.60 4.91
N ILE A 225 -6.73 1.98 3.97
CA ILE A 225 -6.84 0.55 3.70
C ILE A 225 -5.74 -0.14 4.49
N GLU A 226 -6.11 -1.15 5.26
CA GLU A 226 -5.17 -2.07 5.89
C GLU A 226 -5.71 -3.50 5.90
N HIS A 227 -4.80 -4.45 6.12
CA HIS A 227 -5.15 -5.86 6.33
C HIS A 227 -4.54 -6.45 7.60
N ASP A 228 -3.59 -5.77 8.26
CA ASP A 228 -3.12 -6.16 9.59
C ASP A 228 -4.14 -5.72 10.66
N MET A 229 -4.88 -6.70 11.19
CA MET A 229 -5.87 -6.47 12.25
C MET A 229 -5.25 -5.89 13.53
N SER A 230 -3.95 -6.10 13.79
CA SER A 230 -3.27 -5.50 14.94
C SER A 230 -3.22 -3.98 14.79
N VAL A 231 -2.80 -3.50 13.62
CA VAL A 231 -2.73 -2.07 13.31
C VAL A 231 -4.11 -1.45 13.26
N VAL A 232 -5.04 -2.08 12.53
CA VAL A 232 -6.43 -1.60 12.39
C VAL A 232 -7.09 -1.39 13.75
N MET A 233 -7.00 -2.36 14.65
CA MET A 233 -7.64 -2.32 15.97
C MET A 233 -6.94 -1.36 16.96
N GLU A 234 -5.69 -0.97 16.69
CA GLU A 234 -4.92 -0.04 17.52
C GLU A 234 -5.23 1.43 17.19
N ILE A 235 -5.43 1.76 15.91
CA ILE A 235 -5.50 3.17 15.44
C ILE A 235 -6.86 3.63 14.92
N SER A 236 -7.78 2.73 14.59
CA SER A 236 -9.05 3.11 13.95
C SER A 236 -10.12 3.49 14.97
N ASP A 237 -10.88 4.55 14.69
CA ASP A 237 -12.12 4.86 15.42
C ASP A 237 -13.32 4.12 14.84
N HIS A 238 -13.27 3.88 13.53
CA HIS A 238 -14.34 3.31 12.73
C HIS A 238 -13.77 2.32 11.71
N ILE A 239 -14.45 1.21 11.48
CA ILE A 239 -14.04 0.16 10.55
C ILE A 239 -15.23 -0.21 9.66
N VAL A 240 -14.98 -0.17 8.36
CA VAL A 240 -15.89 -0.63 7.30
C VAL A 240 -15.30 -1.90 6.70
N VAL A 241 -16.03 -3.01 6.76
CA VAL A 241 -15.58 -4.31 6.25
C VAL A 241 -16.25 -4.60 4.92
N LEU A 242 -15.46 -4.89 3.90
CA LEU A 242 -15.93 -5.25 2.57
C LEU A 242 -15.68 -6.73 2.26
N GLU A 243 -16.61 -7.32 1.53
CA GLU A 243 -16.46 -8.65 0.92
C GLU A 243 -17.17 -8.68 -0.43
N TYR A 244 -16.55 -9.29 -1.44
CA TYR A 244 -17.03 -9.35 -2.84
C TYR A 244 -17.61 -8.02 -3.40
N GLY A 245 -17.09 -6.88 -2.94
CA GLY A 245 -17.52 -5.55 -3.39
C GLY A 245 -18.78 -5.00 -2.70
N ARG A 246 -19.25 -5.64 -1.63
CA ARG A 246 -20.34 -5.20 -0.73
C ARG A 246 -19.80 -4.91 0.68
N LYS A 247 -20.57 -4.17 1.48
CA LYS A 247 -20.30 -3.97 2.91
C LYS A 247 -20.90 -5.12 3.71
N ILE A 248 -20.14 -5.73 4.62
CA ILE A 248 -20.62 -6.80 5.52
C ILE A 248 -20.66 -6.38 7.00
N SER A 249 -19.92 -5.33 7.37
CA SER A 249 -19.93 -4.78 8.73
C SER A 249 -19.45 -3.33 8.72
N ASP A 250 -19.94 -2.53 9.67
CA ASP A 250 -19.73 -1.08 9.75
C ASP A 250 -19.87 -0.64 11.22
N GLY A 251 -18.77 -0.25 11.87
CA GLY A 251 -18.80 0.00 13.31
C GLY A 251 -17.45 0.34 13.94
N ASP A 252 -17.40 0.29 15.27
CA ASP A 252 -16.17 0.49 16.03
C ASP A 252 -15.27 -0.78 16.04
N PRO A 253 -13.99 -0.69 16.42
CA PRO A 253 -13.10 -1.85 16.46
C PRO A 253 -13.57 -3.03 17.32
N THR A 254 -14.32 -2.79 18.40
CA THR A 254 -14.75 -3.86 19.30
C THR A 254 -15.94 -4.62 18.72
N SER A 255 -16.94 -3.93 18.16
CA SER A 255 -18.08 -4.57 17.51
C SER A 255 -17.65 -5.36 16.26
N VAL A 256 -16.88 -4.74 15.36
CA VAL A 256 -16.39 -5.37 14.13
C VAL A 256 -15.51 -6.59 14.38
N ARG A 257 -14.71 -6.60 15.46
CA ARG A 257 -13.90 -7.76 15.84
C ARG A 257 -14.74 -8.98 16.28
N THR A 258 -15.95 -8.75 16.79
CA THR A 258 -16.86 -9.79 17.28
C THR A 258 -17.97 -10.16 16.29
N ASP A 259 -18.11 -9.43 15.18
CA ASP A 259 -19.11 -9.69 14.14
C ASP A 259 -18.85 -11.07 13.48
N PRO A 260 -19.79 -12.03 13.55
CA PRO A 260 -19.61 -13.36 12.98
C PRO A 260 -19.33 -13.35 11.47
N ARG A 261 -19.92 -12.40 10.73
CA ARG A 261 -19.72 -12.25 9.27
C ARG A 261 -18.27 -11.88 8.96
N VAL A 262 -17.70 -10.99 9.76
CA VAL A 262 -16.29 -10.58 9.65
C VAL A 262 -15.35 -11.74 10.01
N ILE A 263 -15.68 -12.50 11.06
CA ILE A 263 -14.91 -13.69 11.45
C ILE A 263 -14.93 -14.73 10.32
N ALA A 264 -16.09 -15.00 9.71
CA ALA A 264 -16.23 -15.93 8.59
C ALA A 264 -15.43 -15.51 7.35
N ALA A 265 -15.59 -14.25 6.90
CA ALA A 265 -14.88 -13.66 5.76
C ALA A 265 -13.34 -13.76 5.87
N TYR A 266 -12.80 -13.69 7.10
CA TYR A 266 -11.37 -13.82 7.37
C TYR A 266 -10.89 -15.26 7.62
N LEU A 267 -11.78 -16.18 8.00
CA LEU A 267 -11.46 -17.61 8.15
C LEU A 267 -11.68 -18.42 6.86
N GLY A 268 -12.44 -17.90 5.90
CA GLY A 268 -12.82 -18.62 4.68
C GLY A 268 -13.83 -19.74 4.96
N VAL A 269 -14.77 -19.47 5.86
CA VAL A 269 -15.94 -20.30 6.14
C VAL A 269 -16.99 -20.03 5.07
N ASP A 270 -17.64 -21.07 4.54
CA ASP A 270 -18.67 -20.91 3.50
C ASP A 270 -19.95 -20.29 4.08
N ASP A 271 -20.63 -19.44 3.31
CA ASP A 271 -21.76 -18.59 3.76
C ASP A 271 -22.87 -19.39 4.49
N GLU A 272 -23.18 -20.62 4.02
CA GLU A 272 -24.16 -21.53 4.63
C GLU A 272 -23.80 -21.89 6.10
N GLU A 273 -22.51 -22.08 6.41
CA GLU A 273 -22.06 -22.36 7.79
C GLU A 273 -22.15 -21.10 8.69
N VAL A 274 -22.15 -19.90 8.09
CA VAL A 274 -22.31 -18.62 8.81
C VAL A 274 -23.77 -18.39 9.17
N GLU A 275 -24.69 -18.65 8.25
CA GLU A 275 -26.14 -18.61 8.48
C GLU A 275 -26.56 -19.60 9.59
N ASP A 276 -26.02 -20.82 9.56
CA ASP A 276 -26.24 -21.82 10.62
C ASP A 276 -25.78 -21.32 12.00
N VAL A 277 -24.63 -20.64 12.07
CA VAL A 277 -24.10 -20.07 13.33
C VAL A 277 -24.93 -18.88 13.80
N LEU A 278 -25.31 -17.96 12.92
CA LEU A 278 -26.16 -16.81 13.25
C LEU A 278 -27.54 -17.26 13.76
N THR A 279 -28.11 -18.27 13.12
CA THR A 279 -29.38 -18.91 13.53
C THR A 279 -29.27 -19.58 14.90
N GLN A 280 -28.12 -20.23 15.21
CA GLN A 280 -27.89 -20.85 16.51
C GLN A 280 -27.60 -19.85 17.65
N VAL A 281 -27.07 -18.67 17.34
CA VAL A 281 -26.80 -17.60 18.32
C VAL A 281 -28.06 -16.80 18.68
N GLY A 282 -29.14 -16.93 17.88
CA GLY A 282 -30.47 -16.41 18.20
C GLY A 282 -30.67 -14.94 17.85
N ASP A 283 -29.89 -14.40 16.91
CA ASP A 283 -30.02 -13.02 16.42
C ASP A 283 -30.90 -12.98 15.17
N GLU A 284 -32.19 -13.31 15.34
CA GLU A 284 -33.17 -13.46 14.24
C GLU A 284 -33.27 -12.21 13.34
N ASN A 285 -32.95 -11.01 13.87
CA ASN A 285 -32.92 -9.75 13.11
C ASN A 285 -31.85 -9.72 12.01
N VAL A 286 -30.78 -10.53 12.11
CA VAL A 286 -29.70 -10.59 11.10
C VAL A 286 -30.09 -11.47 9.90
N ILE A 287 -31.02 -12.40 10.10
CA ILE A 287 -31.50 -13.31 9.06
C ILE A 287 -32.43 -12.56 8.08
N GLU A 288 -33.25 -11.63 8.57
CA GLU A 288 -34.07 -10.76 7.70
C GLU A 288 -33.22 -9.80 6.84
N GLU A 289 -32.06 -9.31 7.29
CA GLU A 289 -31.13 -8.52 6.45
C GLU A 289 -30.46 -9.35 5.32
N LEU A 290 -30.44 -10.68 5.41
CA LEU A 290 -29.88 -11.57 4.39
C LEU A 290 -30.92 -12.02 3.35
N ASP A 291 -32.17 -12.23 3.76
CA ASP A 291 -33.26 -12.70 2.89
C ASP A 291 -34.20 -11.57 2.38
N THR A 292 -34.05 -10.32 2.85
CA THR A 292 -34.75 -9.18 2.24
C THR A 292 -34.16 -8.81 0.89
N GLY A 293 -34.89 -9.17 -0.16
CA GLY A 293 -34.77 -8.53 -1.48
C GLY A 293 -34.96 -7.00 -1.40
N PRO A 294 -34.61 -6.26 -2.47
CA PRO A 294 -34.42 -4.82 -2.43
C PRO A 294 -35.60 -4.06 -1.82
N ASP A 295 -35.25 -3.11 -0.95
CA ASP A 295 -36.16 -2.27 -0.18
C ASP A 295 -37.24 -1.63 -1.06
N ALA A 296 -38.49 -1.62 -0.60
CA ALA A 296 -39.67 -1.33 -1.42
C ALA A 296 -39.73 0.13 -1.91
N ASP A 297 -38.97 1.03 -1.29
CA ASP A 297 -38.80 2.43 -1.71
C ASP A 297 -37.75 2.61 -2.83
N HIS A 298 -37.10 1.54 -3.31
CA HIS A 298 -35.99 1.59 -4.28
C HIS A 298 -36.22 0.83 -5.61
N GLY A 299 -37.32 1.17 -6.29
CA GLY A 299 -37.46 1.00 -7.74
C GLY A 299 -37.79 -0.42 -8.23
N PRO A 300 -38.31 -0.57 -9.47
CA PRO A 300 -38.86 -1.84 -9.92
C PRO A 300 -37.79 -2.89 -10.19
N SER A 301 -38.01 -4.08 -9.63
CA SER A 301 -37.11 -5.23 -9.68
C SER A 301 -37.14 -5.99 -11.01
N ALA A 302 -35.98 -6.52 -11.40
CA ALA A 302 -35.86 -7.69 -12.27
C ALA A 302 -34.50 -8.35 -12.05
N SER A 303 -34.46 -9.47 -11.32
CA SER A 303 -33.23 -10.21 -11.03
C SER A 303 -32.57 -10.73 -12.31
N ALA A 304 -31.46 -10.10 -12.73
CA ALA A 304 -30.80 -10.35 -14.02
C ALA A 304 -29.98 -11.66 -14.09
N SER A 305 -30.41 -12.72 -13.41
CA SER A 305 -29.72 -14.03 -13.36
C SER A 305 -30.15 -15.02 -14.46
N MET A 306 -31.20 -14.71 -15.24
CA MET A 306 -31.82 -15.66 -16.18
C MET A 306 -31.97 -15.16 -17.64
N LEU A 307 -31.22 -14.12 -18.06
CA LEU A 307 -31.27 -13.60 -19.44
C LEU A 307 -29.89 -13.37 -20.07
N ALA A 308 -29.04 -14.40 -20.04
CA ALA A 308 -27.84 -14.48 -20.85
C ALA A 308 -28.19 -14.82 -22.32
N GLY A 309 -28.59 -13.81 -23.10
CA GLY A 309 -28.54 -13.87 -24.56
C GLY A 309 -27.08 -14.00 -25.06
N PRO A 310 -26.84 -14.52 -26.28
CA PRO A 310 -25.48 -14.76 -26.76
C PRO A 310 -24.68 -13.45 -26.88
N VAL A 311 -23.57 -13.40 -26.15
CA VAL A 311 -22.63 -12.26 -26.13
C VAL A 311 -22.01 -12.06 -27.52
N SER A 312 -21.97 -10.82 -28.00
CA SER A 312 -21.28 -10.44 -29.24
C SER A 312 -19.79 -10.21 -28.99
N ASP A 313 -18.96 -11.06 -29.59
CA ASP A 313 -17.49 -11.06 -29.43
C ASP A 313 -16.79 -9.89 -30.17
N THR A 314 -16.96 -8.64 -29.71
CA THR A 314 -16.04 -7.53 -30.07
C THR A 314 -16.05 -6.40 -29.04
N VAL A 315 -14.91 -6.15 -28.38
CA VAL A 315 -14.64 -4.91 -27.62
C VAL A 315 -13.64 -4.06 -28.40
N VAL A 316 -13.94 -2.78 -28.58
CA VAL A 316 -13.07 -1.82 -29.29
C VAL A 316 -12.46 -0.85 -28.27
N HIS A 317 -11.13 -0.84 -28.16
CA HIS A 317 -10.41 0.20 -27.44
C HIS A 317 -10.01 1.34 -28.40
N GLY A 318 -9.92 2.56 -27.88
CA GLY A 318 -9.77 3.81 -28.64
C GLY A 318 -8.48 4.00 -29.45
N ASN A 319 -7.64 2.96 -29.55
CA ASN A 319 -6.36 2.98 -30.25
C ASN A 319 -6.39 2.13 -31.56
N GLY A 320 -7.53 1.53 -31.91
CA GLY A 320 -7.75 0.87 -33.21
C GLY A 320 -7.18 -0.55 -33.37
N GLU A 321 -6.45 -1.08 -32.38
CA GLU A 321 -5.94 -2.45 -32.40
C GLU A 321 -7.04 -3.47 -32.05
N ARG A 322 -7.21 -4.51 -32.88
CA ARG A 322 -8.17 -5.61 -32.65
C ARG A 322 -7.42 -6.83 -32.14
N VAL A 323 -7.76 -7.29 -30.94
CA VAL A 323 -7.24 -8.54 -30.37
C VAL A 323 -8.37 -9.56 -30.25
N THR A 324 -8.30 -10.63 -31.03
CA THR A 324 -9.20 -11.79 -30.92
C THR A 324 -8.61 -12.79 -29.93
N VAL A 325 -9.35 -13.11 -28.87
CA VAL A 325 -8.94 -14.11 -27.86
C VAL A 325 -9.57 -15.46 -28.20
N GLU A 326 -8.77 -16.52 -28.27
CA GLU A 326 -9.30 -17.88 -28.50
C GLU A 326 -10.07 -18.42 -27.29
N LYS A 327 -11.15 -19.16 -27.56
CA LYS A 327 -12.01 -19.79 -26.55
C LYS A 327 -11.25 -20.86 -25.75
N GLY A 328 -11.06 -20.65 -24.44
CA GLY A 328 -10.72 -21.73 -23.49
C GLY A 328 -9.58 -21.50 -22.50
N ALA A 329 -8.99 -20.29 -22.42
CA ALA A 329 -7.81 -20.04 -21.59
C ALA A 329 -8.08 -19.85 -20.08
N SER A 330 -8.71 -20.82 -19.39
CA SER A 330 -8.66 -20.97 -17.92
C SER A 330 -9.24 -22.30 -17.39
N LYS A 331 -8.38 -23.33 -17.24
CA LYS A 331 -8.31 -24.30 -16.12
C LYS A 331 -7.34 -25.43 -16.50
N ALA A 332 -6.48 -25.85 -15.57
CA ALA A 332 -5.48 -26.88 -15.83
C ALA A 332 -5.51 -27.97 -14.74
N ALA A 333 -6.01 -29.16 -15.08
CA ALA A 333 -5.57 -30.47 -14.54
C ALA A 333 -6.38 -31.65 -15.12
N GLN A 334 -5.92 -32.26 -16.22
CA GLN A 334 -5.87 -33.72 -16.47
C GLN A 334 -5.28 -34.00 -17.88
N VAL A 335 -4.66 -35.16 -18.09
CA VAL A 335 -3.57 -35.33 -19.07
C VAL A 335 -3.86 -36.35 -20.19
N LYS A 336 -3.99 -35.84 -21.43
CA LYS A 336 -3.66 -36.48 -22.75
C LYS A 336 -4.36 -37.81 -23.15
N PRO A 337 -4.24 -38.25 -24.43
CA PRO A 337 -4.48 -37.51 -25.68
C PRO A 337 -5.35 -38.31 -26.68
N ALA A 338 -6.16 -37.65 -27.51
CA ALA A 338 -6.85 -38.31 -28.62
C ALA A 338 -6.87 -37.42 -29.87
N ALA A 339 -6.28 -37.91 -30.96
CA ALA A 339 -6.24 -37.24 -32.27
C ALA A 339 -6.98 -38.06 -33.34
N LYS A 340 -7.52 -37.38 -34.35
CA LYS A 340 -7.95 -37.87 -35.70
C LYS A 340 -8.66 -36.70 -36.43
N THR A 341 -8.65 -36.50 -37.75
CA THR A 341 -7.85 -36.93 -38.93
C THR A 341 -8.29 -36.00 -40.10
N LYS A 342 -7.72 -35.91 -41.31
CA LYS A 342 -6.88 -36.79 -42.16
C LYS A 342 -5.59 -35.98 -42.57
N THR A 343 -4.84 -36.16 -43.67
CA THR A 343 -4.90 -37.01 -44.88
C THR A 343 -3.48 -37.38 -45.36
N VAL A 344 -3.22 -38.69 -45.55
CA VAL A 344 -2.48 -39.32 -46.69
C VAL A 344 -0.95 -39.00 -46.81
N VAL A 345 0.02 -39.93 -46.95
CA VAL A 345 0.10 -41.31 -47.52
C VAL A 345 0.93 -42.28 -46.62
N THR A 346 0.73 -43.59 -46.76
CA THR A 346 1.49 -44.76 -46.20
C THR A 346 2.68 -45.18 -47.12
N PRO A 347 3.48 -46.29 -46.90
CA PRO A 347 3.47 -47.40 -45.91
C PRO A 347 4.81 -47.54 -45.11
N LYS A 348 5.15 -48.54 -44.26
CA LYS A 348 4.91 -50.01 -44.29
C LYS A 348 5.33 -50.71 -42.96
N ALA A 349 4.56 -51.72 -42.51
CA ALA A 349 4.92 -52.87 -41.63
C ALA A 349 5.47 -52.63 -40.18
N ALA A 350 5.25 -53.49 -39.16
CA ALA A 350 4.33 -54.64 -38.95
C ALA A 350 4.29 -55.09 -37.45
N ALA A 351 3.29 -55.93 -37.09
CA ALA A 351 3.20 -56.82 -35.90
C ALA A 351 3.19 -56.19 -34.48
N ALA A 352 2.08 -56.28 -33.70
CA ALA A 352 1.71 -57.37 -32.75
C ALA A 352 2.45 -57.29 -31.39
N LYS A 353 1.90 -57.62 -30.21
CA LYS A 353 0.67 -58.37 -29.84
C LYS A 353 0.16 -57.94 -28.44
N VAL A 354 -1.03 -58.43 -28.04
CA VAL A 354 -1.77 -58.10 -26.80
C VAL A 354 -1.34 -58.94 -25.58
N ALA A 355 -1.43 -58.39 -24.36
CA ALA A 355 -1.75 -59.13 -23.12
C ALA A 355 -2.37 -58.22 -22.04
N GLN A 356 -3.32 -58.74 -21.26
CA GLN A 356 -4.01 -58.10 -20.12
C GLN A 356 -3.58 -58.73 -18.79
N ALA A 357 -3.75 -58.06 -17.64
CA ALA A 357 -4.36 -58.63 -16.43
C ALA A 357 -4.50 -57.62 -15.24
N LYS A 358 -5.46 -57.92 -14.37
CA LYS A 358 -6.05 -57.14 -13.26
C LYS A 358 -5.18 -56.93 -11.99
N PRO A 359 -5.60 -56.04 -11.07
CA PRO A 359 -4.92 -55.77 -9.79
C PRO A 359 -5.42 -56.64 -8.61
N VAL A 360 -4.68 -56.59 -7.49
CA VAL A 360 -5.09 -57.05 -6.15
C VAL A 360 -4.71 -55.96 -5.12
N ALA A 361 -5.44 -55.89 -4.00
CA ALA A 361 -5.44 -54.75 -3.07
C ALA A 361 -4.97 -55.11 -1.64
N VAL A 362 -5.08 -54.11 -0.74
CA VAL A 362 -5.37 -54.21 0.72
C VAL A 362 -4.25 -53.87 1.73
N LYS A 363 -4.62 -52.95 2.66
CA LYS A 363 -4.28 -52.75 4.09
C LYS A 363 -3.33 -51.62 4.58
N ALA A 364 -3.87 -50.86 5.54
CA ALA A 364 -3.18 -50.04 6.56
C ALA A 364 -3.00 -50.89 7.86
N ALA A 365 -2.39 -50.47 8.99
CA ALA A 365 -1.97 -49.16 9.52
C ALA A 365 -0.74 -49.34 10.49
N PRO A 366 -0.62 -48.71 11.69
CA PRO A 366 -0.12 -47.35 12.00
C PRO A 366 1.06 -47.30 13.03
N VAL A 367 1.84 -46.19 13.13
CA VAL A 367 2.89 -46.00 14.19
C VAL A 367 3.08 -44.54 14.71
N THR A 368 2.65 -44.31 15.95
CA THR A 368 3.13 -43.47 17.10
C THR A 368 3.78 -42.06 17.02
N GLN A 369 3.41 -41.21 18.00
CA GLN A 369 4.13 -40.04 18.54
C GLN A 369 5.13 -40.41 19.68
N PRO A 370 6.09 -39.53 20.06
CA PRO A 370 6.83 -39.58 21.33
C PRO A 370 6.46 -38.48 22.35
N LYS A 371 6.82 -38.70 23.64
CA LYS A 371 6.40 -37.91 24.83
C LYS A 371 7.44 -36.86 25.32
N ALA A 372 6.98 -36.00 26.23
CA ALA A 372 7.71 -34.90 26.87
C ALA A 372 8.58 -35.30 28.10
N SER A 373 9.33 -34.32 28.63
CA SER A 373 9.97 -34.32 29.97
C SER A 373 9.87 -32.93 30.63
N ALA A 374 9.81 -32.88 31.96
CA ALA A 374 9.48 -31.67 32.75
C ALA A 374 10.51 -31.35 33.84
N VAL A 375 10.52 -30.10 34.32
CA VAL A 375 11.27 -29.65 35.52
C VAL A 375 10.34 -28.82 36.45
N LYS A 376 10.62 -28.83 37.76
CA LYS A 376 9.68 -28.56 38.86
C LYS A 376 9.50 -27.08 39.26
N ALA A 377 8.35 -26.80 39.89
CA ALA A 377 8.05 -25.61 40.70
C ALA A 377 8.69 -25.67 42.12
N PRO A 378 8.45 -24.64 42.96
CA PRO A 378 7.53 -24.87 44.09
C PRO A 378 6.49 -23.74 44.34
N VAL A 379 5.53 -24.02 45.24
CA VAL A 379 4.30 -23.26 45.52
C VAL A 379 4.17 -22.93 47.01
N ALA A 380 3.64 -21.75 47.36
CA ALA A 380 2.98 -21.41 48.64
C ALA A 380 2.34 -20.01 48.53
N LYS A 381 1.21 -19.66 49.17
CA LYS A 381 0.09 -20.43 49.75
C LYS A 381 -1.15 -19.51 49.83
N GLU A 382 -2.33 -20.11 49.93
CA GLU A 382 -3.65 -19.48 49.89
C GLU A 382 -4.09 -18.81 51.21
N ALA A 383 -4.85 -17.69 51.13
CA ALA A 383 -5.83 -17.28 52.15
C ALA A 383 -6.78 -16.15 51.66
N ALA A 384 -8.08 -16.42 51.73
CA ALA A 384 -9.19 -15.44 51.84
C ALA A 384 -10.00 -15.82 53.11
N PRO A 385 -11.05 -15.10 53.57
CA PRO A 385 -11.75 -13.94 52.99
C PRO A 385 -12.07 -12.80 54.01
N ALA A 386 -12.76 -11.72 53.58
CA ALA A 386 -14.05 -11.23 54.16
C ALA A 386 -14.37 -9.71 54.02
N THR A 387 -15.58 -9.44 53.48
CA THR A 387 -16.55 -8.38 53.86
C THR A 387 -16.31 -6.85 53.73
N LYS A 388 -17.22 -6.23 52.96
CA LYS A 388 -18.02 -4.99 53.22
C LYS A 388 -17.33 -3.66 53.61
N ALA A 389 -17.46 -2.64 52.73
CA ALA A 389 -17.96 -1.29 53.09
C ALA A 389 -18.35 -0.46 51.85
N LYS A 390 -19.25 0.53 52.02
CA LYS A 390 -19.70 1.49 50.98
C LYS A 390 -18.68 2.62 50.75
N PRO A 391 -18.64 3.26 49.56
CA PRO A 391 -18.18 4.64 49.42
C PRO A 391 -19.26 5.63 49.92
N VAL A 392 -18.85 6.72 50.55
CA VAL A 392 -19.71 7.82 51.00
C VAL A 392 -19.64 8.97 49.99
N GLN A 393 -20.77 9.63 49.74
CA GLN A 393 -20.86 10.83 48.89
C GLN A 393 -20.22 12.05 49.58
N ALA A 394 -19.56 12.91 48.78
CA ALA A 394 -19.27 14.29 49.16
C ALA A 394 -19.52 15.22 47.96
N THR A 395 -20.57 16.02 48.07
CA THR A 395 -21.03 17.01 47.07
C THR A 395 -20.34 18.36 47.23
N VAL A 396 -19.95 19.02 46.12
CA VAL A 396 -19.96 20.50 46.00
C VAL A 396 -20.34 20.93 44.57
N LYS A 397 -21.22 21.93 44.46
CA LYS A 397 -21.57 22.70 43.23
C LYS A 397 -21.62 24.22 43.63
N PRO A 398 -21.88 25.23 42.75
CA PRO A 398 -20.96 26.37 42.61
C PRO A 398 -21.60 27.78 42.74
N ALA A 399 -20.77 28.83 42.66
CA ALA A 399 -21.14 30.25 42.43
C ALA A 399 -19.95 30.95 41.70
N ALA A 400 -20.09 31.68 40.57
CA ALA A 400 -20.66 33.03 40.36
C ALA A 400 -19.82 34.17 41.01
N ALA A 401 -19.49 35.32 40.40
CA ALA A 401 -19.73 35.89 39.06
C ALA A 401 -18.69 37.01 38.68
N LYS A 402 -18.87 37.66 37.51
CA LYS A 402 -18.10 38.80 36.89
C LYS A 402 -18.33 40.18 37.61
N PRO A 403 -17.93 41.38 37.09
CA PRO A 403 -16.89 41.83 36.11
C PRO A 403 -16.03 43.06 36.60
N ALA A 404 -15.06 43.54 35.79
CA ALA A 404 -14.57 44.95 35.83
C ALA A 404 -13.99 45.42 34.47
N THR A 405 -13.77 46.73 34.31
CA THR A 405 -13.80 47.46 33.02
C THR A 405 -12.63 48.43 32.73
N VAL A 406 -12.25 48.53 31.44
CA VAL A 406 -12.00 49.80 30.67
C VAL A 406 -10.63 50.56 30.71
N LYS A 407 -10.20 50.93 29.48
CA LYS A 407 -9.54 52.18 28.97
C LYS A 407 -8.11 52.17 28.38
N THR A 408 -8.00 52.93 27.28
CA THR A 408 -6.87 53.24 26.39
C THR A 408 -6.29 54.64 26.63
N VAL A 409 -4.99 54.87 26.36
CA VAL A 409 -4.40 56.17 25.92
C VAL A 409 -3.15 55.90 25.05
N ALA A 410 -2.69 56.88 24.24
CA ALA A 410 -1.67 56.73 23.19
C ALA A 410 -0.37 57.56 23.36
N ALA A 411 0.68 57.11 22.65
CA ALA A 411 1.85 57.81 22.05
C ALA A 411 2.48 59.11 22.61
N LYS A 412 3.82 59.14 22.75
CA LYS A 412 4.68 60.26 22.27
C LYS A 412 6.18 59.90 22.04
N ALA A 413 6.87 60.82 21.37
CA ALA A 413 8.15 60.72 20.62
C ALA A 413 9.49 60.61 21.40
N ALA A 414 10.58 60.47 20.63
CA ALA A 414 11.99 60.27 21.04
C ALA A 414 12.78 61.55 21.43
N PRO A 415 14.04 61.40 21.88
CA PRO A 415 15.15 61.99 21.10
C PRO A 415 16.46 61.16 20.99
N LYS A 416 17.33 61.58 20.05
CA LYS A 416 18.77 61.22 19.84
C LYS A 416 19.65 62.44 20.31
N PRO A 417 21.03 62.52 20.25
CA PRO A 417 22.03 61.67 19.55
C PRO A 417 23.45 61.43 20.19
N ALA A 418 24.13 60.35 19.75
CA ALA A 418 25.60 60.23 19.43
C ALA A 418 26.70 60.49 20.52
N PRO A 419 28.03 60.26 20.29
CA PRO A 419 28.75 59.74 19.11
C PRO A 419 29.90 58.68 19.30
N LYS A 420 30.25 58.01 18.18
CA LYS A 420 31.58 57.54 17.68
C LYS A 420 32.58 56.66 18.49
N ALA A 421 33.05 55.60 17.81
CA ALA A 421 34.48 55.20 17.71
C ALA A 421 34.76 54.51 16.35
N GLU A 422 35.99 54.63 15.81
CA GLU A 422 36.45 54.13 14.49
C GLU A 422 37.07 52.72 14.57
N ALA A 423 36.78 51.79 13.64
CA ALA A 423 37.54 51.42 12.42
C ALA A 423 38.85 50.61 12.67
N PRO A 424 39.21 49.63 11.79
CA PRO A 424 39.79 49.98 10.48
C PRO A 424 39.29 49.14 9.28
N LYS A 425 39.75 49.54 8.08
CA LYS A 425 39.33 49.04 6.75
C LYS A 425 40.27 47.96 6.20
N ALA A 426 39.75 47.01 5.44
CA ALA A 426 40.49 46.21 4.46
C ALA A 426 40.26 46.73 3.03
N LYS A 427 41.25 46.61 2.15
CA LYS A 427 41.29 47.29 0.83
C LYS A 427 40.66 46.46 -0.29
N VAL A 428 40.02 47.14 -1.24
CA VAL A 428 39.59 46.61 -2.55
C VAL A 428 40.73 46.75 -3.57
N GLY A 429 41.00 45.70 -4.33
CA GLY A 429 41.89 45.70 -5.50
C GLY A 429 41.10 45.57 -6.80
N LYS A 430 41.50 46.31 -7.85
CA LYS A 430 40.87 46.33 -9.17
C LYS A 430 41.54 45.27 -10.09
N PRO A 431 40.81 44.59 -11.01
CA PRO A 431 41.37 43.45 -11.75
C PRO A 431 42.28 43.87 -12.92
N ALA A 432 43.26 43.03 -13.22
CA ALA A 432 44.08 43.10 -14.43
C ALA A 432 43.61 42.04 -15.45
N ALA A 433 43.72 42.36 -16.75
CA ALA A 433 43.21 41.54 -17.84
C ALA A 433 44.28 40.64 -18.46
N THR A 434 43.88 39.44 -18.92
CA THR A 434 44.71 38.59 -19.80
C THR A 434 43.89 37.88 -20.88
N ALA A 435 44.40 38.00 -22.10
CA ALA A 435 43.99 37.45 -23.39
C ALA A 435 43.00 36.27 -23.49
N VAL A 436 42.00 36.44 -24.35
CA VAL A 436 41.14 35.38 -24.91
C VAL A 436 41.85 34.66 -26.07
N LYS A 437 41.75 33.32 -26.13
CA LYS A 437 41.95 32.53 -27.36
C LYS A 437 40.73 31.62 -27.62
N LYS A 438 40.17 31.70 -28.82
CA LYS A 438 39.18 30.74 -29.36
C LYS A 438 39.84 29.39 -29.67
N PRO A 439 39.12 28.28 -29.52
CA PRO A 439 38.82 27.42 -30.69
C PRO A 439 37.30 27.20 -30.85
N VAL A 440 36.70 27.43 -32.02
CA VAL A 440 36.52 26.47 -33.12
C VAL A 440 35.55 25.33 -32.77
N ALA A 441 34.38 25.35 -33.42
CA ALA A 441 33.35 24.32 -33.27
C ALA A 441 33.73 23.00 -33.95
N LYS A 442 33.33 21.86 -33.36
CA LYS A 442 33.37 20.56 -34.04
C LYS A 442 32.28 19.61 -33.49
N ALA A 443 31.45 19.13 -34.42
CA ALA A 443 30.58 17.94 -34.41
C ALA A 443 29.86 17.48 -33.12
N ALA A 444 28.55 17.25 -33.24
CA ALA A 444 27.73 16.64 -32.20
C ALA A 444 28.22 15.22 -31.81
N ALA A 445 28.32 14.96 -30.51
CA ALA A 445 28.55 13.63 -29.96
C ALA A 445 27.22 12.94 -29.61
N LYS A 446 27.18 11.61 -29.77
CA LYS A 446 26.03 10.75 -29.40
C LYS A 446 25.68 10.87 -27.90
N PRO A 447 24.44 10.52 -27.50
CA PRO A 447 24.07 10.42 -26.09
C PRO A 447 25.00 9.44 -25.35
N ALA A 448 25.42 9.80 -24.14
CA ALA A 448 26.14 8.90 -23.26
C ALA A 448 25.22 7.71 -22.89
N ALA A 449 25.76 6.50 -22.94
CA ALA A 449 25.01 5.29 -22.59
C ALA A 449 24.70 5.24 -21.09
N SER A 450 23.55 4.62 -20.75
CA SER A 450 23.27 4.20 -19.37
C SER A 450 24.45 3.40 -18.79
N PRO A 451 24.73 3.50 -17.48
CA PRO A 451 25.74 2.66 -16.86
C PRO A 451 25.40 1.20 -17.11
N ALA A 452 26.33 0.45 -17.70
CA ALA A 452 26.09 -0.93 -18.11
C ALA A 452 25.71 -1.77 -16.88
N ALA A 453 24.50 -2.34 -16.89
CA ALA A 453 24.08 -3.27 -15.86
C ALA A 453 25.10 -4.41 -15.77
N LYS A 454 25.68 -4.62 -14.58
CA LYS A 454 26.64 -5.72 -14.35
C LYS A 454 25.95 -7.03 -14.74
N VAL A 455 26.56 -7.75 -15.66
CA VAL A 455 26.00 -9.01 -16.19
C VAL A 455 26.43 -10.16 -15.28
N ILE A 456 25.49 -11.04 -14.93
CA ILE A 456 25.79 -12.30 -14.21
C ILE A 456 26.59 -13.18 -15.16
N SER A 457 27.75 -13.67 -14.72
CA SER A 457 28.78 -14.23 -15.60
C SER A 457 28.46 -15.60 -16.22
N ASN A 458 27.51 -16.35 -15.65
CA ASN A 458 27.27 -17.76 -15.98
C ASN A 458 25.83 -18.07 -16.44
N ARG A 459 25.19 -17.14 -17.16
CA ARG A 459 23.84 -17.30 -17.73
C ARG A 459 23.84 -18.33 -18.87
N LEU A 460 22.68 -18.97 -19.06
CA LEU A 460 22.39 -19.86 -20.18
C LEU A 460 21.18 -19.33 -20.96
N ALA A 461 21.09 -19.65 -22.26
CA ALA A 461 19.92 -19.30 -23.08
C ALA A 461 18.72 -20.24 -22.83
N ALA A 462 18.97 -21.44 -22.33
CA ALA A 462 17.98 -22.46 -22.01
C ALA A 462 18.53 -23.42 -20.94
N PRO A 463 17.68 -24.13 -20.18
CA PRO A 463 18.14 -25.12 -19.21
C PRO A 463 18.86 -26.30 -19.90
N ARG A 464 20.06 -26.65 -19.42
CA ARG A 464 20.77 -27.87 -19.83
C ARG A 464 19.87 -29.10 -19.66
N GLY A 465 19.82 -29.96 -20.68
CA GLY A 465 18.96 -31.14 -20.67
C GLY A 465 17.45 -30.86 -20.79
N GLY A 466 17.05 -29.60 -21.06
CA GLY A 466 15.64 -29.23 -21.25
C GLY A 466 14.80 -29.19 -19.97
N ARG A 467 15.44 -29.26 -18.79
CA ARG A 467 14.77 -29.16 -17.48
C ARG A 467 15.61 -28.29 -16.53
N PRO A 468 15.04 -27.24 -15.92
CA PRO A 468 15.71 -26.51 -14.84
C PRO A 468 15.74 -27.35 -13.55
N ASP A 469 16.62 -26.99 -12.63
CA ASP A 469 16.54 -27.40 -11.23
C ASP A 469 15.38 -26.66 -10.53
N ASP A 470 14.85 -27.25 -9.44
CA ASP A 470 13.85 -26.59 -8.62
C ASP A 470 14.50 -25.58 -7.66
N LEU A 471 14.73 -24.36 -8.15
CA LEU A 471 15.36 -23.30 -7.35
C LEU A 471 14.51 -22.86 -6.14
N LEU A 472 13.24 -23.25 -6.04
CA LEU A 472 12.41 -23.02 -4.84
C LEU A 472 12.93 -23.77 -3.60
N ALA A 473 13.79 -24.78 -3.80
CA ALA A 473 14.49 -25.48 -2.72
C ALA A 473 15.54 -24.63 -2.00
N ILE A 474 15.83 -23.40 -2.46
CA ILE A 474 16.66 -22.42 -1.76
C ILE A 474 15.74 -21.44 -1.02
N ASN A 475 15.91 -21.35 0.30
CA ASN A 475 15.09 -20.46 1.14
C ASN A 475 15.15 -19.02 0.64
N GLY A 476 13.97 -18.43 0.40
CA GLY A 476 13.79 -17.06 -0.08
C GLY A 476 13.68 -16.91 -1.61
N ILE A 477 13.93 -17.97 -2.39
CA ILE A 477 13.54 -18.00 -3.81
C ILE A 477 12.05 -18.37 -3.89
N GLY A 478 11.18 -17.36 -3.84
CA GLY A 478 9.75 -17.52 -4.14
C GLY A 478 9.47 -17.64 -5.66
N PRO A 479 8.23 -18.00 -6.07
CA PRO A 479 7.86 -18.19 -7.49
C PRO A 479 8.16 -17.00 -8.42
N VAL A 480 8.08 -15.76 -7.89
CA VAL A 480 8.42 -14.54 -8.63
C VAL A 480 9.94 -14.44 -8.88
N ASN A 481 10.75 -14.73 -7.86
CA ASN A 481 12.21 -14.72 -7.98
C ASN A 481 12.71 -15.85 -8.88
N LEU A 482 12.11 -17.05 -8.78
CA LEU A 482 12.35 -18.16 -9.72
C LEU A 482 12.10 -17.73 -11.17
N ARG A 483 10.97 -17.07 -11.44
CA ARG A 483 10.64 -16.61 -12.80
C ARG A 483 11.68 -15.62 -13.33
N LYS A 484 12.01 -14.59 -12.55
CA LYS A 484 13.05 -13.62 -12.89
C LYS A 484 14.41 -14.30 -13.13
N LEU A 485 14.83 -15.22 -12.27
CA LEU A 485 16.09 -15.97 -12.43
C LEU A 485 16.12 -16.75 -13.75
N ASN A 486 15.04 -17.46 -14.09
CA ASN A 486 14.89 -18.19 -15.34
C ASN A 486 14.91 -17.27 -16.57
N GLU A 487 14.19 -16.13 -16.53
CA GLU A 487 14.23 -15.09 -17.57
C GLU A 487 15.64 -14.53 -17.78
N HIS A 488 16.43 -14.47 -16.70
CA HIS A 488 17.83 -14.02 -16.70
C HIS A 488 18.84 -15.13 -17.01
N GLY A 489 18.39 -16.34 -17.38
CA GLY A 489 19.24 -17.45 -17.79
C GLY A 489 19.84 -18.28 -16.65
N ILE A 490 19.30 -18.18 -15.44
CA ILE A 490 19.72 -18.93 -14.25
C ILE A 490 18.69 -20.02 -13.97
N PHE A 491 19.05 -21.26 -14.28
CA PHE A 491 18.15 -22.41 -14.25
C PHE A 491 18.64 -23.57 -13.34
N HIS A 492 19.88 -23.52 -12.84
CA HIS A 492 20.53 -24.64 -12.16
C HIS A 492 21.23 -24.20 -10.86
N PHE A 493 21.29 -25.09 -9.86
CA PHE A 493 21.92 -24.82 -8.57
C PHE A 493 23.42 -24.49 -8.70
N ASP A 494 24.14 -25.13 -9.63
CA ASP A 494 25.56 -24.87 -9.84
C ASP A 494 25.85 -23.45 -10.35
N GLN A 495 24.89 -22.82 -11.05
CA GLN A 495 25.01 -21.42 -11.47
C GLN A 495 25.03 -20.49 -10.26
N ILE A 496 24.08 -20.65 -9.32
CA ILE A 496 24.02 -19.88 -8.07
C ILE A 496 25.23 -20.21 -7.17
N ALA A 497 25.62 -21.48 -7.09
CA ALA A 497 26.77 -21.95 -6.30
C ALA A 497 28.12 -21.33 -6.75
N ALA A 498 28.23 -20.95 -8.02
CA ALA A 498 29.43 -20.35 -8.60
C ALA A 498 29.49 -18.82 -8.55
N TRP A 499 28.44 -18.15 -8.05
CA TRP A 499 28.39 -16.68 -7.99
C TRP A 499 29.49 -16.08 -7.11
N LYS A 500 30.15 -15.06 -7.66
CA LYS A 500 31.10 -14.19 -6.95
C LYS A 500 30.39 -12.92 -6.49
N LYS A 501 31.05 -12.09 -5.69
CA LYS A 501 30.50 -10.79 -5.19
C LYS A 501 29.92 -9.91 -6.32
N ALA A 502 30.49 -9.93 -7.52
CA ALA A 502 29.99 -9.19 -8.68
C ALA A 502 28.68 -9.79 -9.25
N ASP A 503 28.55 -11.12 -9.28
CA ASP A 503 27.33 -11.82 -9.71
C ASP A 503 26.19 -11.64 -8.71
N ILE A 504 26.51 -11.66 -7.40
CA ILE A 504 25.55 -11.38 -6.32
C ILE A 504 24.99 -9.96 -6.47
N GLN A 505 25.85 -8.94 -6.60
CA GLN A 505 25.42 -7.56 -6.85
C GLN A 505 24.58 -7.40 -8.13
N ALA A 506 24.92 -8.14 -9.19
CA ALA A 506 24.15 -8.15 -10.43
C ALA A 506 22.78 -8.82 -10.28
N ALA A 507 22.68 -9.88 -9.48
CA ALA A 507 21.44 -10.57 -9.17
C ALA A 507 20.55 -9.73 -8.25
N GLU A 508 21.10 -9.11 -7.20
CA GLU A 508 20.41 -8.19 -6.29
C GLU A 508 19.81 -6.99 -7.06
N ALA A 509 20.62 -6.32 -7.89
CA ALA A 509 20.16 -5.22 -8.74
C ALA A 509 19.06 -5.63 -9.74
N TYR A 510 19.14 -6.84 -10.32
CA TYR A 510 18.14 -7.32 -11.28
C TYR A 510 16.84 -7.80 -10.61
N LEU A 511 16.95 -8.47 -9.46
CA LEU A 511 15.79 -8.97 -8.72
C LEU A 511 15.07 -7.85 -7.95
N ALA A 512 15.70 -6.68 -7.82
CA ALA A 512 15.25 -5.48 -7.12
C ALA A 512 15.16 -5.66 -5.60
N PHE A 513 16.21 -6.22 -5.00
CA PHE A 513 16.41 -6.26 -3.55
C PHE A 513 17.90 -6.10 -3.22
N ASP A 514 18.24 -5.62 -2.02
CA ASP A 514 19.63 -5.50 -1.55
C ASP A 514 19.92 -6.49 -0.40
N GLY A 515 21.15 -7.00 -0.35
CA GLY A 515 21.71 -7.88 0.68
C GLY A 515 21.03 -9.24 0.93
N ARG A 516 19.87 -9.52 0.30
CA ARG A 516 19.04 -10.70 0.57
C ARG A 516 19.74 -12.01 0.24
N ILE A 517 20.51 -12.08 -0.85
CA ILE A 517 21.23 -13.30 -1.28
C ILE A 517 22.26 -13.71 -0.22
N ALA A 518 22.90 -12.74 0.44
CA ALA A 518 23.82 -12.99 1.54
C ALA A 518 23.09 -13.36 2.84
N ARG A 519 22.01 -12.64 3.19
CA ARG A 519 21.22 -12.88 4.42
C ARG A 519 20.59 -14.27 4.46
N GLU A 520 20.12 -14.76 3.31
CA GLU A 520 19.48 -16.07 3.18
C GLU A 520 20.46 -17.16 2.70
N ASP A 521 21.76 -16.88 2.57
CA ASP A 521 22.82 -17.80 2.08
C ASP A 521 22.42 -18.63 0.84
N TRP A 522 21.95 -17.97 -0.22
CA TRP A 522 21.55 -18.68 -1.44
C TRP A 522 22.72 -19.45 -2.06
N VAL A 523 23.95 -18.92 -1.95
CA VAL A 523 25.16 -19.52 -2.53
C VAL A 523 25.59 -20.78 -1.75
N GLY A 524 25.51 -20.79 -0.42
CA GLY A 524 25.78 -21.98 0.40
C GLY A 524 24.74 -23.08 0.22
N GLN A 525 23.45 -22.72 0.23
CA GLN A 525 22.36 -23.65 -0.07
C GLN A 525 22.50 -24.26 -1.47
N ALA A 526 22.76 -23.44 -2.48
CA ALA A 526 22.98 -23.90 -3.86
C ALA A 526 24.17 -24.86 -3.98
N LYS A 527 25.27 -24.65 -3.23
CA LYS A 527 26.41 -25.60 -3.17
C LYS A 527 26.01 -26.95 -2.57
N ALA A 528 25.16 -26.97 -1.55
CA ALA A 528 24.67 -28.22 -0.96
C ALA A 528 23.75 -28.98 -1.92
N LEU A 529 22.79 -28.28 -2.53
CA LEU A 529 21.84 -28.86 -3.49
C LEU A 529 22.53 -29.34 -4.78
N SER A 530 23.48 -28.59 -5.32
CA SER A 530 24.30 -28.98 -6.47
C SER A 530 25.09 -30.26 -6.22
N LYS A 531 25.71 -30.42 -5.04
CA LYS A 531 26.40 -31.66 -4.66
C LYS A 531 25.45 -32.86 -4.58
N LYS A 532 24.24 -32.67 -4.01
CA LYS A 532 23.21 -33.71 -3.92
C LYS A 532 22.71 -34.14 -5.31
N ALA A 533 22.44 -33.19 -6.20
CA ALA A 533 22.07 -33.48 -7.59
C ALA A 533 23.17 -34.27 -8.33
N ALA A 534 24.44 -33.95 -8.09
CA ALA A 534 25.58 -34.67 -8.66
C ALA A 534 25.71 -36.11 -8.11
N SER A 535 25.51 -36.34 -6.80
CA SER A 535 25.52 -37.70 -6.23
C SER A 535 24.36 -38.55 -6.73
N ASP A 536 23.16 -37.98 -6.85
CA ASP A 536 21.97 -38.70 -7.32
C ASP A 536 22.11 -39.08 -8.81
N ALA A 537 22.75 -38.22 -9.62
CA ALA A 537 23.09 -38.51 -11.02
C ALA A 537 24.18 -39.60 -11.15
N ALA A 538 25.17 -39.61 -10.26
CA ALA A 538 26.19 -40.65 -10.21
C ALA A 538 25.61 -42.02 -9.81
N ALA A 539 24.75 -42.07 -8.78
CA ALA A 539 24.07 -43.30 -8.35
C ALA A 539 23.22 -43.90 -9.48
N LYS A 540 22.46 -43.06 -10.22
CA LYS A 540 21.66 -43.48 -11.39
C LYS A 540 22.50 -43.99 -12.58
N ARG A 541 23.79 -43.64 -12.66
CA ARG A 541 24.74 -44.19 -13.65
C ARG A 541 25.44 -45.46 -13.14
N GLY A 542 25.66 -45.59 -11.83
CA GLY A 542 26.27 -46.77 -11.21
C GLY A 542 25.37 -48.01 -11.22
N GLY A 543 24.06 -47.84 -11.04
CA GLY A 543 23.06 -48.94 -11.07
C GLY A 543 22.74 -49.49 -12.47
N ARG A 544 23.65 -49.35 -13.45
CA ARG A 544 23.48 -49.80 -14.84
C ARG A 544 24.75 -50.49 -15.34
N LYS A 545 25.16 -51.53 -14.60
CA LYS A 545 26.14 -52.56 -14.99
C LYS A 545 25.60 -53.92 -14.55
#